data_AF-A0A7V9MG76-F1
#
_entry.id   AF-A0A7V9MG76-F1
#
_cell.length_a   1.000
_cell.length_b   1.000
_cell.length_c   1.000
_cell.angle_alpha   90.00
_cell.angle_beta   90.00
_cell.angle_gamma   90.00
#
_symmetry.space_group_name_H-M   'P 1'
#
loop_
_entity.id
_entity.type
_entity.pdbx_description
1 polymer ?
#
loop_
_entity_poly.entity_id
_entity_poly.type
_entity_poly.pdbx_seq_one_letter_code
_entity_poly.pdbx_strand_id
1 'polypeptide(L)'
;MSLPTASALATRFDPGDRVRARVMNPPGHNRLPTYARGRRGVVEEVHGVFALPDEVVRGVARPRHEPVYAVRFESRELWGVDGSERIAVSLDLWESYLEAEPAPTDPVRSSPGGR
;
A
#
# COMPACT_ATOMS: atom_id res chain seq x y z
N MET A 1 29.40 9.38 -2.62
CA MET A 1 28.59 10.56 -3.01
C MET A 1 27.18 10.29 -2.52
N SER A 2 26.77 10.94 -1.43
CA SER A 2 25.43 10.80 -0.85
C SER A 2 24.51 11.80 -1.55
N LEU A 3 23.44 11.31 -2.17
CA LEU A 3 22.42 12.17 -2.79
C LEU A 3 21.54 12.80 -1.69
N PRO A 4 21.06 14.04 -1.89
CA PRO A 4 20.17 14.69 -0.95
C PRO A 4 18.83 13.96 -0.91
N THR A 5 18.43 13.50 0.28
CA THR A 5 17.10 12.93 0.52
C THR A 5 16.06 14.03 0.31
N ALA A 6 15.10 13.79 -0.59
CA ALA A 6 14.01 14.71 -0.86
C ALA A 6 13.30 15.12 0.44
N SER A 7 13.00 16.41 0.57
CA SER A 7 12.30 16.98 1.73
C SER A 7 11.01 16.22 2.01
N ALA A 8 11.00 15.48 3.12
CA ALA A 8 9.94 14.58 3.52
C ALA A 8 8.68 15.36 3.92
N LEU A 9 7.70 15.45 3.01
CA LEU A 9 6.33 15.27 3.47
C LEU A 9 6.31 13.85 4.06
N ALA A 10 6.14 13.74 5.38
CA ALA A 10 6.34 12.49 6.12
C ALA A 10 5.52 11.36 5.48
N THR A 11 6.20 10.49 4.73
CA THR A 11 5.63 9.30 4.14
C THR A 11 5.36 8.32 5.26
N ARG A 12 4.17 7.71 5.26
CA ARG A 12 3.82 6.70 6.27
C ARG A 12 4.52 5.37 6.02
N PHE A 13 4.92 5.10 4.78
CA PHE A 13 5.54 3.84 4.37
C PHE A 13 6.84 4.11 3.60
N ASP A 14 7.79 3.20 3.75
CA ASP A 14 9.05 3.18 3.02
C ASP A 14 9.13 1.98 2.05
N PRO A 15 9.99 2.03 1.02
CA PRO A 15 10.25 0.87 0.18
C PRO A 15 10.66 -0.36 1.00
N GLY A 16 9.98 -1.48 0.76
CA GLY A 16 10.12 -2.73 1.51
C GLY A 16 9.03 -2.95 2.57
N ASP A 17 8.26 -1.93 2.92
CA ASP A 17 7.16 -2.08 3.88
C ASP A 17 6.04 -2.96 3.32
N ARG A 18 5.54 -3.84 4.19
CA ARG A 18 4.33 -4.61 3.91
C ARG A 18 3.10 -3.76 4.17
N VAL A 19 2.22 -3.73 3.18
CA VAL A 19 0.99 -2.96 3.23
C VAL A 19 -0.17 -3.82 2.79
N ARG A 20 -1.36 -3.46 3.26
CA ARG A 20 -2.61 -4.01 2.77
C ARG A 20 -3.42 -2.90 2.12
N ALA A 21 -3.92 -3.15 0.92
CA ALA A 21 -4.86 -2.23 0.31
C ALA A 21 -6.20 -2.30 1.05
N ARG A 22 -6.80 -1.14 1.33
CA ARG A 22 -8.03 -1.06 2.12
C ARG A 22 -9.19 -1.77 1.43
N VAL A 23 -10.05 -2.39 2.24
CA VAL A 23 -11.36 -2.85 1.78
C VAL A 23 -12.32 -1.66 1.88
N MET A 24 -12.49 -0.93 0.78
CA MET A 24 -13.38 0.22 0.73
C MET A 24 -14.27 0.19 -0.51
N ASN A 25 -15.46 0.77 -0.39
CA ASN A 25 -16.38 0.97 -1.51
C ASN A 25 -17.03 2.36 -1.45
N PRO A 26 -16.21 3.44 -1.53
CA PRO A 26 -16.76 4.78 -1.48
C PRO A 26 -17.63 5.04 -2.72
N PRO A 27 -18.74 5.79 -2.59
CA PRO A 27 -19.51 6.23 -3.74
C PRO A 27 -18.65 7.17 -4.61
N GLY A 28 -18.62 6.90 -5.92
CA GLY A 28 -17.91 7.71 -6.91
C GLY A 28 -16.55 7.15 -7.33
N HIS A 29 -15.73 8.03 -7.93
CA HIS A 29 -14.42 7.67 -8.49
C HIS A 29 -13.41 7.34 -7.38
N ASN A 30 -12.74 6.20 -7.50
CA ASN A 30 -11.52 5.87 -6.76
C ASN A 30 -10.56 5.11 -7.68
N ARG A 31 -9.27 5.20 -7.40
CA ARG A 31 -8.20 4.55 -8.19
C ARG A 31 -7.74 3.22 -7.61
N LEU A 32 -8.43 2.69 -6.59
CA LEU A 32 -8.15 1.37 -6.01
C LEU A 32 -9.00 0.28 -6.69
N PRO A 33 -8.42 -0.54 -7.59
CA PRO A 33 -9.17 -1.54 -8.33
C PRO A 33 -9.75 -2.62 -7.39
N THR A 34 -10.94 -3.11 -7.71
CA THR A 34 -11.65 -4.09 -6.87
C THR A 34 -10.82 -5.35 -6.60
N TYR A 35 -10.05 -5.83 -7.57
CA TYR A 35 -9.22 -7.03 -7.42
C TYR A 35 -8.10 -6.88 -6.40
N ALA A 36 -7.63 -5.64 -6.16
CA ALA A 36 -6.56 -5.34 -5.21
C ALA A 36 -7.08 -5.02 -3.80
N ARG A 37 -8.38 -4.76 -3.63
CA ARG A 37 -8.95 -4.41 -2.31
C ARG A 37 -8.77 -5.54 -1.32
N GLY A 38 -8.27 -5.22 -0.13
CA GLY A 38 -8.00 -6.18 0.93
C GLY A 38 -6.79 -7.07 0.70
N ARG A 39 -6.06 -6.89 -0.41
CA ARG A 39 -4.89 -7.69 -0.77
C ARG A 39 -3.61 -7.11 -0.19
N ARG A 40 -2.65 -8.02 0.01
CA ARG A 40 -1.35 -7.73 0.63
C ARG A 40 -0.31 -7.43 -0.44
N GLY A 41 0.53 -6.45 -0.19
CA GLY A 41 1.58 -6.04 -1.12
C GLY A 41 2.79 -5.50 -0.39
N VAL A 42 3.81 -5.15 -1.19
CA VAL A 42 5.05 -4.54 -0.71
C VAL A 42 5.25 -3.23 -1.44
N VAL A 43 5.60 -2.17 -0.72
CA VAL A 43 5.98 -0.90 -1.32
C VAL A 43 7.30 -1.08 -2.08
N GLU A 44 7.31 -0.84 -3.38
CA GLU A 44 8.53 -0.86 -4.21
C GLU A 44 9.20 0.52 -4.23
N GLU A 45 8.39 1.58 -4.33
CA GLU A 45 8.88 2.95 -4.48
C GLU A 45 7.87 3.97 -3.93
N VAL A 46 8.38 5.11 -3.48
CA VAL A 46 7.59 6.32 -3.22
C VAL A 46 7.82 7.30 -4.37
N HIS A 47 6.78 7.58 -5.16
CA HIS A 47 6.92 8.46 -6.33
C HIS A 47 6.92 9.95 -5.97
N GLY A 48 6.15 10.34 -4.96
CA GLY A 48 5.96 11.73 -4.58
C GLY A 48 4.54 12.01 -4.10
N VAL A 49 4.17 13.28 -4.01
CA VAL A 49 2.88 13.70 -3.46
C VAL A 49 1.98 14.27 -4.55
N PHE A 50 0.80 13.68 -4.71
CA PHE A 50 -0.16 13.99 -5.78
C PHE A 50 -1.55 14.26 -5.22
N ALA A 51 -2.34 15.09 -5.93
CA ALA A 51 -3.72 15.36 -5.57
C ALA A 51 -4.56 14.08 -5.56
N LEU A 52 -5.42 13.93 -4.55
CA LEU A 52 -6.29 12.76 -4.39
C LEU A 52 -7.37 12.78 -5.50
N PRO A 53 -7.40 11.77 -6.38
CA PRO A 53 -8.26 11.77 -7.56
C PRO A 53 -9.76 11.84 -7.21
N ASP A 54 -10.16 11.24 -6.09
CA ASP A 54 -11.53 11.25 -5.57
C ASP A 54 -12.04 12.68 -5.34
N GLU A 55 -11.19 13.58 -4.83
CA GLU A 55 -11.54 14.97 -4.53
C GLU A 55 -11.44 15.87 -5.76
N VAL A 56 -10.47 15.58 -6.63
CA VAL A 56 -10.33 16.26 -7.93
C VAL A 56 -11.60 16.06 -8.76
N VAL A 57 -12.09 14.82 -8.89
CA VAL A 57 -13.30 14.51 -9.67
C VAL A 57 -14.56 15.09 -9.02
N ARG A 58 -14.59 15.22 -7.68
CA ARG A 58 -15.69 15.88 -6.96
C ARG A 58 -15.66 17.41 -7.06
N GLY A 59 -14.63 18.00 -7.66
CA GLY A 59 -14.51 19.45 -7.82
C GLY A 59 -14.19 20.18 -6.51
N VAL A 60 -13.52 19.51 -5.56
CA VAL A 60 -13.09 20.16 -4.31
C VAL A 60 -12.10 21.28 -4.63
N ALA A 61 -12.36 22.50 -4.15
CA ALA A 61 -11.56 23.68 -4.48
C ALA A 61 -10.07 23.55 -4.08
N ARG A 62 -9.78 22.76 -3.04
CA ARG A 62 -8.43 22.44 -2.58
C ARG A 62 -8.37 20.95 -2.25
N PRO A 63 -8.09 20.08 -3.24
CA PRO A 63 -8.03 18.65 -2.99
C PRO A 63 -6.84 18.33 -2.08
N ARG A 64 -7.00 17.32 -1.22
CA ARG A 64 -5.90 16.75 -0.45
C ARG A 64 -4.82 16.23 -1.40
N HIS A 65 -3.58 16.35 -0.96
CA HIS A 65 -2.43 15.78 -1.65
C HIS A 65 -1.79 14.76 -0.74
N GLU A 66 -1.56 13.55 -1.25
CA GLU A 66 -1.02 12.44 -0.45
C GLU A 66 0.16 11.80 -1.19
N PRO A 67 1.10 11.18 -0.46
CA PRO A 67 2.10 10.33 -1.06
C PRO A 67 1.47 9.22 -1.92
N VAL A 68 2.08 8.96 -3.07
CA VAL A 68 1.74 7.85 -3.97
C VAL A 68 2.86 6.83 -3.97
N TYR A 69 2.47 5.59 -3.76
CA TYR A 69 3.34 4.43 -3.63
C TYR A 69 3.14 3.49 -4.80
N ALA A 70 4.23 3.02 -5.41
CA ALA A 70 4.19 1.83 -6.24
C ALA A 70 4.13 0.61 -5.31
N VAL A 71 3.02 -0.11 -5.33
CA VAL A 71 2.83 -1.30 -4.49
C VAL A 71 2.78 -2.54 -5.36
N ARG A 72 3.71 -3.47 -5.11
CA ARG A 72 3.78 -4.77 -5.76
C ARG A 72 2.86 -5.77 -5.08
N PHE A 73 1.99 -6.38 -5.86
CA PHE A 73 1.14 -7.49 -5.45
C PHE A 73 1.53 -8.75 -6.22
N GLU A 74 1.84 -9.82 -5.49
CA GLU A 74 2.06 -11.11 -6.11
C GLU A 74 0.78 -11.60 -6.79
N SER A 75 0.92 -12.21 -7.97
CA SER A 75 -0.26 -12.65 -8.74
C SER A 75 -1.11 -13.65 -7.96
N ARG A 76 -0.48 -14.52 -7.17
CA ARG A 76 -1.22 -15.42 -6.27
C ARG A 76 -2.01 -14.75 -5.17
N GLU A 77 -1.59 -13.59 -4.70
CA GLU A 77 -2.36 -12.85 -3.70
C GLU A 77 -3.64 -12.27 -4.33
N LEU A 78 -3.55 -11.81 -5.58
CA LEU A 78 -4.66 -11.20 -6.31
C LEU A 78 -5.66 -12.25 -6.83
N TRP A 79 -5.18 -13.36 -7.37
CA TRP A 79 -5.99 -14.35 -8.11
C TRP A 79 -5.95 -15.76 -7.51
N GLY A 80 -5.29 -15.97 -6.37
CA GLY A 80 -5.23 -17.28 -5.73
C GLY A 80 -4.46 -18.32 -6.55
N VAL A 81 -5.00 -19.54 -6.65
CA VAL A 81 -4.37 -20.67 -7.36
C VAL A 81 -4.24 -20.44 -8.86
N ASP A 82 -5.10 -19.60 -9.44
CA ASP A 82 -5.06 -19.23 -10.86
C ASP A 82 -4.00 -18.16 -11.14
N GLY A 83 -3.42 -17.56 -10.09
CA GLY A 83 -2.32 -16.62 -10.17
C GLY A 83 -0.98 -17.30 -10.44
N SER A 84 -0.12 -16.61 -11.18
CA SER A 84 1.24 -17.07 -11.47
C SER A 84 2.17 -16.91 -10.27
N GLU A 85 3.11 -17.83 -10.07
CA GLU A 85 4.19 -17.71 -9.08
C GLU A 85 5.30 -16.74 -9.49
N ARG A 86 5.35 -16.35 -10.77
CA ARG A 86 6.49 -15.62 -11.35
C ARG A 86 6.14 -14.19 -11.73
N ILE A 87 4.89 -13.81 -11.57
CA ILE A 87 4.37 -12.52 -12.02
C ILE A 87 3.82 -11.78 -10.80
N ALA A 88 4.09 -10.48 -10.78
CA ALA A 88 3.42 -9.56 -9.89
C ALA A 88 2.85 -8.40 -10.71
N VAL A 89 1.93 -7.68 -10.09
CA VAL A 89 1.35 -6.45 -10.60
C VAL A 89 1.68 -5.33 -9.64
N SER A 90 2.28 -4.27 -10.18
CA SER A 90 2.55 -3.04 -9.43
C SER A 90 1.42 -2.03 -9.70
N LEU A 91 0.91 -1.42 -8.63
CA LEU A 91 -0.16 -0.43 -8.68
C LEU A 91 0.27 0.84 -7.96
N ASP A 92 -0.04 1.98 -8.56
CA ASP A 92 0.16 3.29 -7.94
C ASP A 92 -1.02 3.62 -7.02
N LEU A 93 -0.78 3.64 -5.71
CA LEU A 93 -1.80 3.81 -4.69
C LEU A 93 -1.46 4.99 -3.77
N TRP A 94 -2.47 5.82 -3.48
CA TRP A 94 -2.37 6.92 -2.53
C TRP A 94 -2.29 6.38 -1.09
N GLU A 95 -1.62 7.11 -0.20
CA GLU A 95 -1.42 6.74 1.20
C GLU A 95 -2.72 6.34 1.92
N SER A 96 -3.82 7.06 1.69
CA SER A 96 -5.12 6.76 2.31
C SER A 96 -5.74 5.45 1.84
N TYR A 97 -5.28 4.88 0.72
CA TYR A 97 -5.73 3.58 0.22
C TYR A 97 -5.02 2.40 0.89
N LEU A 98 -4.01 2.66 1.73
CA LEU A 98 -3.16 1.65 2.33
C LEU A 98 -3.31 1.62 3.86
N GLU A 99 -3.03 0.43 4.40
CA GLU A 99 -2.88 0.14 5.82
C GLU A 99 -1.53 -0.55 6.03
N ALA A 100 -0.87 -0.25 7.15
CA ALA A 100 0.32 -0.99 7.56
C ALA A 100 -0.07 -2.44 7.81
N GLU A 101 0.63 -3.38 7.18
CA GLU A 101 0.52 -4.78 7.52
C GLU A 101 1.70 -5.13 8.43
N PRO A 102 1.49 -5.26 9.76
CA PRO A 102 2.57 -5.65 10.63
C PRO A 102 3.10 -7.02 10.19
N ALA A 103 4.42 -7.18 10.25
CA ALA A 103 5.03 -8.49 10.06
C ALA A 103 4.31 -9.52 10.96
N PRO A 104 4.13 -10.77 10.50
CA PRO A 104 3.59 -11.83 11.34
C PRO A 104 4.36 -11.80 12.65
N THR A 105 3.67 -11.46 13.74
CA THR A 105 4.27 -11.52 15.06
C THR A 105 4.48 -13.00 15.31
N ASP A 106 5.73 -13.46 15.27
CA ASP A 106 6.06 -14.81 15.70
C ASP A 106 5.41 -15.00 17.07
N PRO A 107 4.52 -16.00 17.26
CA PRO A 107 4.01 -16.27 18.58
C PRO A 107 5.21 -16.68 19.41
N VAL A 108 5.66 -15.77 20.28
CA VAL A 108 6.73 -16.00 21.25
C VAL A 108 6.50 -17.38 21.85
N ARG A 109 7.49 -18.24 21.62
CA ARG A 109 7.58 -19.56 22.20
C ARG A 109 7.64 -19.36 23.72
N SER A 110 6.49 -19.34 24.39
CA SER A 110 6.41 -19.42 25.84
C SER A 110 7.09 -20.72 26.23
N SER A 111 8.35 -20.61 26.63
CA SER A 111 9.07 -21.73 27.26
C SER A 111 8.33 -22.02 28.56
N PRO A 112 7.90 -23.27 28.83
CA PRO A 112 7.47 -23.63 30.15
C PRO A 112 8.75 -23.68 31.01
N GLY A 113 9.01 -22.60 31.75
CA GLY A 113 10.04 -22.56 32.76
C GLY A 113 9.65 -23.51 33.89
N GLY A 114 10.15 -24.74 33.83
CA GLY A 114 10.12 -25.67 34.94
C GLY A 114 11.23 -25.35 35.94
N ARG A 115 10.85 -25.09 37.19
CA ARG A 115 11.18 -25.92 38.35
C ARG A 115 10.43 -25.43 39.58
#